data_AF-A0A257L2J7-F1
#
_entry.id   AF-A0A257L2J7-F1
#
_cell.length_a   1.000
_cell.length_b   1.000
_cell.length_c   1.000
_cell.angle_alpha   90.00
_cell.angle_beta   90.00
_cell.angle_gamma   90.00
#
_symmetry.space_group_name_H-M   'P 1'
#
loop_
_entity.id
_entity.type
_entity.pdbx_description
1 polymer ?
#
loop_
_entity_poly.entity_id
_entity_poly.type
_entity_poly.pdbx_seq_one_letter_code
_entity_poly.pdbx_strand_id
1 'polypeptide(L)'
;MKKELPLATQGIKGLNPREVLVSREKNGKNLLDFKKENSVLSVIRRLAQDPMVIILLVASIIYFISDKTADAIFLASAILFQISISFFQDARSTNALEKLKEFIVAKSKVIRNGKVEEIKSEDLVLGDVIIIEEGMSIP
;
A
#
# COMPACT_ATOMS: atom_id res chain seq x y z
N MET A 1 -16.42 -18.48 -28.18
CA MET A 1 -15.12 -19.07 -28.58
C MET A 1 -14.62 -19.93 -27.43
N LYS A 2 -14.55 -21.26 -27.62
CA LYS A 2 -13.89 -22.17 -26.68
C LYS A 2 -12.39 -21.87 -26.77
N LYS A 3 -11.81 -21.19 -25.78
CA LYS A 3 -10.35 -21.10 -25.63
C LYS A 3 -9.87 -22.50 -25.29
N GLU A 4 -9.30 -23.20 -26.27
CA GLU A 4 -8.67 -24.50 -26.08
C GLU A 4 -7.56 -24.35 -25.04
N LEU A 5 -7.56 -25.22 -24.02
CA LEU A 5 -6.50 -25.25 -23.01
C LEU A 5 -5.17 -25.58 -23.71
N PRO A 6 -4.08 -24.83 -23.47
CA PRO A 6 -2.77 -25.17 -24.03
C PRO A 6 -2.36 -26.59 -23.61
N LEU A 7 -1.75 -27.35 -24.52
CA LEU A 7 -1.42 -28.79 -24.30
C LEU A 7 -0.69 -29.08 -22.98
N ALA A 8 0.05 -28.10 -22.44
CA ALA A 8 0.76 -28.19 -21.15
C ALA A 8 -0.15 -28.25 -19.90
N THR A 9 -1.46 -27.99 -20.03
CA THR A 9 -2.42 -28.02 -18.91
C THR A 9 -3.24 -29.31 -18.82
N GLN A 10 -3.06 -30.25 -19.75
CA GLN A 10 -3.75 -31.54 -19.72
C GLN A 10 -3.24 -32.38 -18.53
N GLY A 11 -4.09 -32.55 -17.51
CA GLY A 11 -3.80 -33.34 -16.31
C GLY A 11 -3.59 -32.53 -15.02
N ILE A 12 -3.59 -31.20 -15.09
CA ILE A 12 -3.44 -30.35 -13.90
C ILE A 12 -4.82 -30.19 -13.23
N LYS A 13 -5.03 -30.83 -12.07
CA LYS A 13 -6.23 -30.64 -11.25
C LYS A 13 -6.19 -29.38 -10.38
N GLY A 14 -5.00 -28.84 -10.10
CA GLY A 14 -4.85 -27.73 -9.15
C GLY A 14 -5.31 -28.12 -7.73
N LEU A 15 -5.53 -27.12 -6.87
CA LEU A 15 -5.90 -27.35 -5.47
C LEU A 15 -7.38 -27.73 -5.31
N ASN A 16 -7.65 -28.61 -4.34
CA ASN A 16 -9.01 -28.88 -3.87
C ASN A 16 -9.46 -27.83 -2.84
N PRO A 17 -10.77 -27.60 -2.65
CA PRO A 17 -11.30 -26.59 -1.72
C PRO A 17 -10.81 -26.78 -0.28
N ARG A 18 -10.61 -28.03 0.15
CA ARG A 18 -10.06 -28.33 1.48
C ARG A 18 -8.61 -27.87 1.61
N GLU A 19 -7.80 -28.08 0.58
CA GLU A 19 -6.38 -27.66 0.58
C GLU A 19 -6.27 -26.14 0.52
N VAL A 20 -7.17 -25.47 -0.21
CA VAL A 20 -7.27 -24.01 -0.22
C VAL A 20 -7.58 -23.48 1.17
N LEU A 21 -8.56 -24.07 1.88
CA LEU A 21 -8.90 -23.68 3.25
C LEU A 21 -7.72 -23.86 4.20
N VAL A 22 -7.05 -25.02 4.16
CA VAL A 22 -5.87 -25.29 5.01
C VAL A 22 -4.73 -24.32 4.71
N SER A 23 -4.44 -24.05 3.43
CA SER A 23 -3.40 -23.09 3.03
C SER A 23 -3.77 -21.67 3.48
N ARG A 24 -5.04 -21.29 3.40
CA ARG A 24 -5.53 -19.97 3.83
C ARG A 24 -5.49 -19.80 5.35
N GLU A 25 -5.84 -20.83 6.12
CA GLU A 25 -5.73 -20.79 7.58
C GLU A 25 -4.26 -20.67 8.02
N LYS A 26 -3.35 -21.33 7.31
CA LYS A 26 -1.92 -21.33 7.65
C LYS A 26 -1.19 -20.06 7.21
N ASN A 27 -1.50 -19.54 6.02
CA ASN A 27 -0.70 -18.49 5.36
C ASN A 27 -1.46 -17.16 5.21
N GLY A 28 -2.77 -17.12 5.49
CA GLY A 28 -3.58 -15.93 5.32
C GLY A 28 -3.98 -15.65 3.87
N LYS A 29 -4.39 -14.41 3.61
CA LYS A 29 -4.76 -13.89 2.28
C LYS A 29 -3.54 -13.30 1.58
N ASN A 30 -3.57 -13.26 0.25
CA ASN A 30 -2.57 -12.55 -0.55
C ASN A 30 -2.81 -11.03 -0.51
N LEU A 31 -2.64 -10.44 0.66
CA LEU A 31 -2.78 -9.02 0.91
C LEU A 31 -1.44 -8.49 1.40
N LEU A 32 -0.91 -7.50 0.70
CA LEU A 32 0.20 -6.71 1.21
C LEU A 32 -0.34 -5.82 2.32
N ASP A 33 0.11 -6.06 3.55
CA ASP A 33 -0.24 -5.22 4.68
C ASP A 33 0.46 -3.87 4.49
N PHE A 34 -0.28 -2.89 3.96
CA PHE A 34 0.16 -1.51 3.98
C PHE A 34 0.01 -1.03 5.41
N LYS A 35 1.05 -1.26 6.21
CA LYS A 35 1.18 -0.66 7.52
C LYS A 35 0.94 0.83 7.35
N LYS A 36 -0.19 1.32 7.86
CA LYS A 36 -0.46 2.76 7.96
C LYS A 36 0.64 3.33 8.85
N GLU A 37 1.69 3.88 8.26
CA GLU A 37 2.67 4.68 8.98
C GLU A 37 2.07 6.04 9.36
N ASN A 38 0.86 6.04 9.92
CA ASN A 38 0.20 7.21 10.51
C ASN A 38 0.79 7.50 11.90
N SER A 39 2.09 7.29 12.08
CA SER A 39 2.73 7.64 13.34
C SER A 39 3.12 9.10 13.26
N VAL A 40 2.77 9.90 14.26
CA VAL A 40 3.28 11.27 14.42
C VAL A 40 4.81 11.30 14.27
N LEU A 41 5.49 10.21 14.65
CA LEU A 41 6.93 10.03 14.51
C LEU A 41 7.42 9.98 13.05
N SER A 42 6.67 9.37 12.12
CA SER A 42 7.03 9.31 10.69
C SER A 42 6.92 10.70 10.06
N VAL A 43 5.87 11.45 10.42
CA VAL A 43 5.66 12.84 9.98
C VAL A 43 6.79 13.73 10.49
N ILE A 44 7.15 13.64 11.78
CA ILE A 44 8.28 14.41 12.34
C ILE A 44 9.59 14.05 11.63
N ARG A 45 9.85 12.76 11.38
CA ARG A 45 11.06 12.32 10.66
C ARG A 45 11.11 12.89 9.25
N ARG A 46 9.99 12.90 8.52
CA ARG A 46 9.91 13.46 7.18
C ARG A 46 10.17 14.97 7.19
N LEU A 47 9.58 15.69 8.15
CA LEU A 47 9.83 17.12 8.31
C LEU A 47 11.28 17.42 8.65
N ALA A 48 11.94 16.60 9.46
CA ALA A 48 13.36 16.76 9.78
C ALA A 48 14.28 16.53 8.57
N GLN A 49 13.80 15.85 7.52
CA GLN A 49 14.53 15.67 6.26
C GLN A 49 14.24 16.77 5.23
N ASP A 50 13.25 17.63 5.47
CA ASP A 50 12.87 18.71 4.57
C ASP A 50 13.84 19.92 4.76
N PRO A 51 14.66 20.26 3.75
CA PRO A 51 15.60 21.37 3.84
C PRO A 51 14.94 22.70 4.20
N MET A 52 13.69 22.93 3.78
CA MET A 52 12.97 24.16 4.06
C MET A 52 12.62 24.26 5.55
N VAL A 53 12.18 23.16 6.16
CA VAL A 53 11.87 23.10 7.59
C VAL A 53 13.11 23.33 8.44
N ILE A 54 14.25 22.76 8.04
CA ILE A 54 15.54 22.95 8.72
C ILE A 54 15.92 24.44 8.74
N ILE A 55 15.78 25.14 7.60
CA ILE A 55 16.08 26.57 7.51
C ILE A 55 15.18 27.39 8.44
N LEU A 56 13.87 27.12 8.46
CA LEU A 56 12.93 27.80 9.36
C LEU A 56 13.25 27.54 10.83
N LEU A 57 13.63 26.30 11.18
CA LEU A 57 14.00 25.93 12.54
C LEU A 57 15.26 26.69 12.99
N VAL A 58 16.29 26.74 12.15
CA VAL A 58 17.53 27.50 12.41
C VAL A 58 17.23 28.99 12.54
N ALA A 59 16.42 29.56 11.64
CA ALA A 59 16.01 30.96 11.72
C ALA A 59 15.25 31.26 13.03
N SER A 60 14.32 30.39 13.42
CA SER A 60 13.57 30.51 14.67
C SER A 60 14.49 30.52 15.90
N ILE A 61 15.50 29.64 15.94
CA ILE A 61 16.51 29.60 17.01
C ILE A 61 17.32 30.91 17.03
N ILE A 62 17.74 31.43 15.88
CA ILE A 62 18.47 32.70 15.79
C ILE A 62 17.64 33.87 16.33
N TYR A 63 16.35 33.96 15.97
CA TYR A 63 15.44 35.00 16.47
C TYR A 63 15.21 34.90 17.98
N PHE A 64 15.11 33.67 18.51
CA PHE A 64 14.98 33.43 19.93
C PHE A 64 16.21 33.91 20.71
N ILE A 65 17.42 33.62 20.22
CA ILE A 65 18.68 34.10 20.83
C ILE A 65 18.83 35.63 20.68
N SER A 66 18.26 36.21 19.64
CA SER A 66 18.29 37.66 19.39
C SER A 66 17.27 38.45 20.23
N ASP A 67 16.62 37.80 21.20
CA ASP A 67 15.57 38.35 22.07
C ASP A 67 14.34 38.88 21.31
N LYS A 68 14.17 38.43 20.06
CA LYS A 68 13.02 38.75 19.19
C LYS A 68 11.95 37.69 19.35
N THR A 69 11.35 37.65 20.53
CA THR A 69 10.36 36.64 20.91
C THR A 69 9.12 36.64 20.01
N ALA A 70 8.67 37.80 19.55
CA ALA A 70 7.54 37.92 18.62
C ALA A 70 7.80 37.20 17.28
N ASP A 71 8.99 37.39 16.70
CA ASP A 71 9.38 36.77 15.43
C ASP A 71 9.55 35.24 15.59
N ALA A 72 10.12 34.80 16.70
CA ALA A 72 10.26 33.38 17.02
C ALA A 72 8.89 32.68 17.17
N ILE A 73 7.93 33.31 17.84
CA ILE A 73 6.55 32.80 17.98
C ILE A 73 5.86 32.73 16.62
N PHE A 74 6.04 33.74 15.76
CA PHE A 74 5.48 33.75 14.42
C PHE A 74 6.00 32.57 13.58
N LEU A 75 7.31 32.31 13.61
CA LEU A 75 7.92 31.17 12.92
C LEU A 75 7.48 29.82 13.49
N ALA A 76 7.39 29.70 14.82
CA ALA A 76 6.89 28.48 15.46
C ALA A 76 5.44 28.16 15.04
N SER A 77 4.59 29.18 14.96
CA SER A 77 3.22 29.04 14.46
C SER A 77 3.20 28.55 13.01
N ALA A 78 4.04 29.12 12.13
CA ALA A 78 4.15 28.68 10.74
C ALA A 78 4.58 27.19 10.63
N ILE A 79 5.52 26.74 11.45
CA ILE A 79 5.95 25.34 11.51
C ILE A 79 4.78 24.43 11.95
N LEU A 80 3.98 24.86 12.94
CA LEU A 80 2.81 24.11 13.40
C LEU A 80 1.74 23.97 12.29
N PHE A 81 1.49 25.04 11.54
CA PHE A 81 0.61 25.00 10.38
C PHE A 81 1.15 24.06 9.30
N GLN A 82 2.46 24.09 9.04
CA GLN A 82 3.11 23.19 8.08
C GLN A 82 2.93 21.71 8.47
N ILE A 83 3.14 21.35 9.74
CA ILE A 83 2.90 20.00 10.25
C ILE A 83 1.45 19.58 10.03
N SER A 84 0.51 20.46 10.38
CA SER A 84 -0.92 20.19 10.27
C SER A 84 -1.33 19.94 8.83
N ILE A 85 -0.94 20.83 7.91
CA ILE A 85 -1.19 20.69 6.47
C ILE A 85 -0.58 19.39 5.94
N SER A 86 0.67 19.10 6.32
CA SER A 86 1.39 17.89 5.93
C SER A 86 0.64 16.62 6.36
N PHE A 87 0.09 16.60 7.57
CA PHE A 87 -0.71 15.49 8.08
C PHE A 87 -2.01 15.29 7.26
N PHE A 88 -2.71 16.39 6.94
CA PHE A 88 -3.91 16.32 6.08
C PHE A 88 -3.60 15.86 4.65
N GLN A 89 -2.47 16.31 4.07
CA GLN A 89 -2.02 15.87 2.74
C GLN A 89 -1.69 14.38 2.70
N ASP A 90 -1.08 13.87 3.77
CA ASP A 90 -0.71 12.46 3.90
C ASP A 90 -1.95 11.55 3.99
N ALA A 91 -2.90 11.95 4.83
CA ALA A 91 -4.19 11.26 4.95
C ALA A 91 -4.96 11.27 3.62
N ARG A 92 -4.97 12.39 2.91
CA ARG A 92 -5.64 12.50 1.60
C ARG A 92 -5.00 11.61 0.55
N SER A 93 -3.67 11.59 0.47
CA SER A 93 -2.91 10.76 -0.47
C SER A 93 -3.14 9.27 -0.22
N THR A 94 -3.10 8.85 1.05
CA THR A 94 -3.36 7.47 1.45
C THR A 94 -4.78 7.03 1.10
N ASN A 95 -5.78 7.86 1.41
CA ASN A 95 -7.18 7.58 1.06
C ASN A 95 -7.41 7.46 -0.45
N ALA A 96 -6.71 8.27 -1.27
CA ALA A 96 -6.82 8.18 -2.72
C ALA A 96 -6.25 6.85 -3.25
N LEU A 97 -5.12 6.40 -2.70
CA LEU A 97 -4.53 5.09 -3.03
C LEU A 97 -5.41 3.92 -2.57
N GLU A 98 -5.98 3.99 -1.37
CA GLU A 98 -6.87 2.96 -0.84
C GLU A 98 -8.11 2.79 -1.74
N LYS A 99 -8.74 3.89 -2.14
CA LYS A 99 -9.85 3.87 -3.11
C LYS A 99 -9.43 3.36 -4.49
N LEU A 100 -8.25 3.76 -4.98
CA LEU A 100 -7.77 3.26 -6.27
C LEU A 100 -7.57 1.73 -6.25
N LYS A 101 -7.07 1.17 -5.15
CA LYS A 101 -6.96 -0.29 -4.97
C LYS A 101 -8.31 -0.98 -4.95
N GLU A 102 -9.34 -0.37 -4.35
CA GLU A 102 -10.70 -0.92 -4.38
C GLU A 102 -11.28 -0.99 -5.80
N PHE A 103 -10.93 -0.05 -6.68
CA PHE A 103 -11.33 -0.07 -8.09
C PHE A 103 -10.51 -1.06 -8.93
N ILE A 104 -9.24 -1.27 -8.59
CA ILE A 104 -8.36 -2.26 -9.23
C ILE A 104 -8.41 -3.55 -8.42
N VAL A 105 -9.58 -4.21 -8.37
CA VAL A 105 -9.62 -5.60 -7.90
C VAL A 105 -8.90 -6.44 -8.93
N ALA A 106 -7.60 -6.66 -8.72
CA ALA A 106 -6.82 -7.60 -9.50
C ALA A 106 -7.54 -8.96 -9.42
N LYS A 107 -7.87 -9.51 -10.58
CA LYS A 107 -8.44 -10.84 -10.70
C LYS A 107 -7.41 -11.75 -11.33
N SER A 108 -7.39 -12.99 -10.88
CA SER A 108 -6.47 -14.01 -11.37
C SER A 108 -7.27 -15.24 -11.77
N LYS A 109 -6.93 -15.82 -12.92
CA LYS A 109 -7.49 -17.10 -13.35
C LYS A 109 -6.66 -18.23 -12.75
N VAL A 110 -7.31 -19.12 -12.02
CA VAL A 110 -6.67 -20.28 -11.40
C VAL A 110 -7.33 -21.57 -11.83
N ILE A 111 -6.59 -22.67 -11.71
CA ILE A 111 -7.13 -24.02 -11.86
C ILE A 111 -7.34 -24.60 -10.46
N ARG A 112 -8.59 -24.94 -10.11
CA ARG A 112 -8.98 -25.61 -8.86
C ARG A 112 -9.96 -26.74 -9.19
N ASN A 113 -9.81 -27.92 -8.59
CA ASN A 113 -10.59 -29.12 -8.93
C ASN A 113 -10.65 -29.45 -10.45
N GLY A 114 -9.63 -29.08 -11.23
CA GLY A 114 -9.56 -29.26 -12.68
C GLY A 114 -10.47 -28.32 -13.47
N LYS A 115 -11.01 -27.27 -12.83
CA LYS A 115 -11.82 -26.23 -13.46
C LYS A 115 -11.07 -24.90 -13.41
N VAL A 116 -11.25 -24.11 -14.47
CA VAL A 116 -10.74 -22.74 -14.51
C VAL A 116 -11.73 -21.84 -13.80
N GLU A 117 -11.26 -21.14 -12.76
CA GLU A 117 -12.05 -20.20 -11.96
C GLU A 117 -11.35 -18.84 -11.96
N GLU A 118 -12.12 -17.76 -12.06
CA GLU A 118 -11.62 -16.39 -11.89
C GLU A 118 -11.88 -15.96 -10.45
N ILE A 119 -10.81 -15.73 -9.69
CA ILE A 119 -10.86 -15.31 -8.30
C ILE A 119 -10.18 -13.95 -8.13
N LYS A 120 -10.45 -13.26 -7.03
CA LYS A 120 -9.67 -12.06 -6.68
C LYS A 120 -8.23 -12.48 -6.35
N SER A 121 -7.26 -11.64 -6.70
CA SER A 121 -5.86 -11.91 -6.40
C SER A 121 -5.58 -12.01 -4.89
N GLU A 122 -6.38 -11.32 -4.05
CA GLU A 122 -6.33 -11.45 -2.58
C GLU A 122 -6.73 -12.85 -2.07
N ASP A 123 -7.49 -13.59 -2.87
CA ASP A 123 -7.97 -14.94 -2.55
C ASP A 123 -7.02 -16.05 -3.03
N LEU A 124 -5.91 -15.69 -3.66
CA LEU A 124 -4.85 -16.64 -4.01
C LEU A 124 -4.23 -17.21 -2.74
N VAL A 125 -3.88 -18.50 -2.81
CA VAL A 125 -3.18 -19.20 -1.74
C VAL A 125 -1.92 -19.88 -2.28
N LEU A 126 -0.96 -20.15 -1.39
CA LEU A 126 0.23 -20.91 -1.76
C LEU A 126 -0.17 -22.28 -2.31
N GLY A 127 0.33 -22.60 -3.50
CA GLY A 127 0.04 -23.84 -4.23
C GLY A 127 -1.00 -23.69 -5.36
N ASP A 128 -1.64 -22.52 -5.52
CA ASP A 128 -2.53 -22.29 -6.65
C ASP A 128 -1.78 -22.35 -7.99
N VAL A 129 -2.42 -22.94 -9.00
CA VAL A 129 -1.94 -22.92 -10.38
C VAL A 129 -2.64 -21.79 -11.12
N ILE A 130 -1.88 -20.77 -11.50
CA ILE A 130 -2.39 -19.58 -12.18
C ILE A 130 -2.23 -19.74 -13.69
N ILE A 131 -3.25 -19.33 -14.45
CA ILE A 131 -3.18 -19.22 -15.91
C ILE A 131 -2.75 -17.80 -16.26
N ILE A 132 -1.60 -17.67 -16.92
CA ILE A 132 -1.08 -16.39 -17.40
C ILE A 132 -1.34 -16.29 -18.91
N GLU A 133 -1.87 -15.14 -19.33
CA GLU A 133 -2.07 -14.77 -20.73
C GLU A 133 -1.20 -13.54 -21.03
N GLU A 134 -0.87 -13.34 -22.31
CA GLU A 134 -0.09 -12.18 -22.72
C GLU A 134 -0.78 -10.87 -22.31
N GLY A 135 -0.03 -9.96 -21.68
CA GLY A 135 -0.54 -8.70 -21.13
C GLY A 135 -1.14 -8.77 -19.72
N MET A 136 -1.20 -9.95 -19.09
CA MET A 136 -1.61 -10.03 -17.67
C MET A 136 -0.48 -9.68 -16.70
N SER A 137 -0.83 -8.95 -15.64
CA SER A 137 0.05 -8.66 -14.51
C SER A 137 0.12 -9.87 -13.57
N ILE A 138 1.31 -10.15 -13.03
CA ILE A 138 1.54 -11.26 -12.09
C ILE A 138 1.09 -10.79 -10.69
N PRO A 139 0.14 -11.50 -10.05
CA PRO A 139 -0.43 -11.13 -8.76
C PRO A 139 0.48 -11.41 -7.56
#